data_AF-T1CVY9-F1
#
_entry.id   AF-T1CVY9-F1
#
_cell.length_a   1.000
_cell.length_b   1.000
_cell.length_c   1.000
_cell.angle_alpha   90.00
_cell.angle_beta   90.00
_cell.angle_gamma   90.00
#
_symmetry.space_group_name_H-M   'P 1'
#
loop_
_entity.id
_entity.type
_entity.pdbx_description
1 polymer ?
#
loop_
_entity_poly.entity_id
_entity_poly.type
_entity_poly.pdbx_seq_one_letter_code
_entity_poly.pdbx_strand_id
1 'polypeptide(L)'
;MHRGPAQTIPASRSGVYGAMVLAGRILLEPFQKVTVNVPQDVLSGATRELQRRRGEILDMTNVGDLQTVVAKIPVAEMFGFAS
;
A
#
# COMPACT_ATOMS: atom_id res chain seq x y z
N MET A 1 25.52 -9.54 -39.38
CA MET A 1 25.08 -8.50 -38.41
C MET A 1 25.02 -9.18 -37.03
N HIS A 2 25.94 -8.87 -36.10
CA HIS A 2 26.15 -9.63 -34.84
C HIS A 2 25.79 -8.86 -33.55
N ARG A 3 25.05 -7.76 -33.67
CA ARG A 3 24.60 -6.94 -32.52
C ARG A 3 23.19 -6.38 -32.74
N GLY A 4 22.32 -7.14 -33.39
CA GLY A 4 20.95 -6.72 -33.66
C GLY A 4 20.07 -6.76 -32.39
N PRO A 5 18.84 -6.21 -32.44
CA PRO A 5 17.89 -6.26 -31.32
C PRO A 5 17.65 -7.67 -30.78
N ALA A 6 17.68 -8.68 -31.66
CA ALA A 6 17.53 -10.09 -31.30
C ALA A 6 18.64 -10.62 -30.37
N GLN A 7 19.80 -9.95 -30.28
CA GLN A 7 20.90 -10.33 -29.41
C GLN A 7 21.01 -9.42 -28.19
N THR A 8 20.84 -8.11 -28.36
CA THR A 8 21.01 -7.12 -27.28
C THR A 8 19.84 -7.11 -26.29
N ILE A 9 18.60 -7.27 -26.75
CA ILE A 9 17.41 -7.30 -25.89
C ILE A 9 17.43 -8.48 -24.92
N PRO A 10 17.58 -9.76 -25.37
CA PRO A 10 17.59 -10.88 -24.43
C PRO A 10 18.81 -10.86 -23.51
N ALA A 11 19.97 -10.40 -23.98
CA ALA A 11 21.17 -10.26 -23.14
C ALA A 11 20.95 -9.26 -22.01
N SER A 12 20.46 -8.06 -22.31
CA SER A 12 20.15 -7.03 -21.31
C SER A 12 19.05 -7.49 -20.35
N ARG A 13 17.93 -8.00 -20.88
CA ARG A 13 16.80 -8.48 -20.08
C ARG A 13 17.21 -9.58 -19.11
N SER A 14 17.97 -10.57 -19.57
CA SER A 14 18.38 -11.70 -18.73
C SER A 14 19.42 -11.28 -17.69
N GLY A 15 20.33 -10.36 -18.05
CA GLY A 15 21.29 -9.78 -17.11
C GLY A 15 20.60 -9.04 -15.96
N VAL A 16 19.65 -8.16 -16.27
CA VAL A 16 18.85 -7.44 -15.26
C VAL A 16 18.05 -8.40 -14.41
N TYR A 17 17.37 -9.37 -15.03
CA TYR A 17 16.58 -10.37 -14.30
C TYR A 17 17.44 -11.21 -13.34
N GLY A 18 18.62 -11.66 -13.80
CA GLY A 18 19.58 -12.38 -12.96
C GLY A 18 20.04 -11.55 -11.77
N ALA A 19 20.37 -10.27 -11.99
CA ALA A 19 20.72 -9.35 -10.91
C ALA A 19 19.59 -9.18 -9.88
N MET A 20 18.33 -9.07 -10.32
CA MET A 20 17.17 -8.97 -9.41
C MET A 20 16.97 -10.23 -8.55
N VAL A 21 17.24 -11.42 -9.11
CA VAL A 21 17.15 -12.68 -8.34
C VAL A 21 18.24 -12.72 -7.27
N LEU A 22 19.47 -12.37 -7.62
CA LEU A 22 20.59 -12.30 -6.67
C LEU A 22 20.37 -11.23 -5.58
N ALA A 23 19.68 -10.15 -5.91
CA ALA A 23 19.33 -9.09 -4.98
C ALA A 23 18.12 -9.40 -4.08
N GLY A 24 17.51 -10.59 -4.18
CA GLY A 24 16.39 -10.98 -3.33
C GLY A 24 15.10 -10.19 -3.62
N ARG A 25 14.69 -10.11 -4.90
CA ARG A 25 13.44 -9.44 -5.29
C ARG A 25 12.24 -9.87 -4.45
N ILE A 26 11.39 -8.91 -4.13
CA ILE A 26 10.13 -9.12 -3.39
C ILE A 26 8.94 -8.62 -4.21
N LEU A 27 7.74 -9.08 -3.83
CA LEU A 27 6.49 -8.51 -4.32
C LEU A 27 6.13 -7.30 -3.44
N LEU A 28 5.66 -6.22 -4.07
CA LEU A 28 5.11 -5.06 -3.39
C LEU A 28 3.60 -5.01 -3.63
N GLU A 29 2.84 -4.72 -2.58
CA GLU A 29 1.39 -4.46 -2.70
C GLU A 29 1.11 -2.94 -2.65
N PRO A 30 0.06 -2.45 -3.34
CA PRO A 30 -0.33 -1.05 -3.26
C PRO A 30 -1.04 -0.73 -1.94
N PHE A 31 -0.78 0.47 -1.40
CA PHE A 31 -1.41 1.01 -0.20
C PHE A 31 -2.20 2.28 -0.51
N GLN A 32 -3.33 2.46 0.17
CA GLN A 32 -4.14 3.67 0.11
C GLN A 32 -4.03 4.45 1.42
N LYS A 33 -3.86 5.78 1.31
CA LYS A 33 -3.99 6.69 2.44
C LYS A 33 -5.47 7.01 2.64
N VAL A 34 -6.03 6.60 3.77
CA VAL A 34 -7.44 6.75 4.11
C VAL A 34 -7.55 7.79 5.23
N THR A 35 -8.48 8.73 5.07
CA THR A 35 -8.81 9.72 6.09
C THR A 35 -10.26 9.51 6.50
N VAL A 36 -10.50 9.28 7.79
CA VAL A 36 -11.82 9.03 8.37
C VAL A 36 -12.11 10.11 9.41
N ASN A 37 -13.26 10.77 9.29
CA ASN A 37 -13.74 11.73 10.28
C ASN A 37 -14.90 11.12 11.04
N VAL A 38 -14.77 11.01 12.35
CA VAL A 38 -15.78 10.38 13.22
C VAL A 38 -15.94 11.16 14.51
N PRO A 39 -17.13 11.19 15.12
CA PRO A 39 -17.27 11.72 16.47
C PRO A 39 -16.53 10.84 17.48
N GLN A 40 -16.21 11.42 18.64
CA GLN A 40 -15.34 10.79 19.64
C GLN A 40 -15.90 9.48 20.23
N ASP A 41 -17.22 9.34 20.27
CA ASP A 41 -17.94 8.17 20.80
C ASP A 41 -17.72 6.89 19.97
N VAL A 42 -17.58 7.00 18.64
CA VAL A 42 -17.38 5.88 17.72
C VAL A 42 -15.93 5.71 17.25
N LEU A 43 -15.02 6.55 17.74
CA LEU A 43 -13.59 6.53 17.38
C LEU A 43 -12.94 5.15 17.60
N SER A 44 -13.28 4.49 18.70
CA SER A 44 -12.75 3.15 19.03
C SER A 44 -13.19 2.10 17.99
N GLY A 45 -14.44 2.17 17.53
CA GLY A 45 -14.98 1.33 16.48
C GLY A 45 -14.29 1.59 15.14
N ALA A 46 -14.17 2.86 14.74
CA ALA A 46 -13.49 3.24 13.50
C ALA A 46 -12.03 2.77 13.48
N THR A 47 -11.28 2.99 14.57
CA THR A 47 -9.88 2.56 14.68
C THR A 47 -9.75 1.04 14.60
N ARG A 48 -10.66 0.30 15.25
CA ARG A 48 -10.71 -1.17 15.18
C ARG A 48 -10.94 -1.68 13.76
N GLU A 49 -11.83 -1.04 13.00
CA GLU A 49 -12.10 -1.42 11.62
C GLU A 49 -10.90 -1.18 10.69
N LEU A 50 -10.19 -0.06 10.86
CA LEU A 50 -8.96 0.22 10.11
C LEU A 50 -7.88 -0.83 10.43
N GLN A 51 -7.69 -1.17 11.71
CA GLN A 51 -6.70 -2.17 12.14
C GLN A 51 -7.04 -3.59 11.66
N ARG A 52 -8.33 -3.97 11.63
CA ARG A 52 -8.79 -5.26 11.13
C ARG A 52 -8.39 -5.51 9.67
N ARG A 53 -8.26 -4.43 8.88
CA ARG A 53 -7.88 -4.44 7.47
C ARG A 53 -6.37 -4.28 7.25
N ARG A 54 -5.54 -4.71 8.21
CA ARG A 54 -4.07 -4.50 8.20
C ARG A 54 -3.67 -3.01 8.08
N GLY A 55 -4.54 -2.11 8.54
CA GLY A 55 -4.30 -0.68 8.50
C GLY A 55 -3.36 -0.21 9.62
N GLU A 56 -2.44 0.67 9.27
CA GLU A 56 -1.56 1.36 10.23
C GLU A 56 -2.01 2.80 10.37
N ILE A 57 -2.29 3.23 11.61
CA ILE A 57 -2.65 4.62 11.92
C ILE A 57 -1.39 5.46 11.81
N LEU A 58 -1.45 6.50 10.98
CA LEU A 58 -0.36 7.44 10.73
C LEU A 58 -0.49 8.70 11.58
N ASP A 59 -1.72 9.19 11.72
CA ASP A 59 -2.00 10.43 12.44
C ASP A 59 -3.44 10.44 12.98
N MET A 60 -3.64 11.17 14.07
CA MET A 60 -4.94 11.41 14.68
C MET A 60 -5.01 12.86 15.15
N THR A 61 -5.92 13.63 14.56
CA THR A 61 -6.13 15.04 14.89
C THR A 61 -7.57 15.30 15.28
N ASN A 62 -7.77 16.33 16.08
CA ASN A 62 -9.09 16.77 16.51
C ASN A 62 -9.47 18.04 15.74
N VAL A 63 -10.66 18.05 15.13
CA VAL A 63 -11.20 19.15 14.33
C VAL A 63 -12.61 19.46 14.84
N GLY A 64 -12.70 20.37 15.80
CA GLY A 64 -13.97 20.71 16.46
C GLY A 64 -14.48 19.53 17.30
N ASP A 65 -15.70 19.07 17.03
CA ASP A 65 -16.30 17.92 17.73
C ASP A 65 -15.98 16.57 17.08
N LEU A 66 -15.18 16.57 15.99
CA LEU A 66 -14.81 15.36 15.24
C LEU A 66 -13.33 15.01 15.46
N GLN A 67 -13.07 13.71 15.50
CA GLN A 67 -11.73 13.16 15.39
C GLN A 67 -11.46 12.75 13.94
N THR A 68 -10.38 13.27 13.37
CA THR A 68 -9.83 12.86 12.09
C THR A 68 -8.74 11.81 12.31
N VAL A 69 -8.88 10.65 11.69
CA VAL A 69 -7.92 9.54 11.72
C VAL A 69 -7.37 9.32 10.32
N VAL A 70 -6.05 9.35 10.18
CA VAL A 70 -5.34 9.09 8.92
C VAL A 70 -4.62 7.76 9.05
N ALA A 71 -4.85 6.84 8.12
CA ALA A 71 -4.25 5.51 8.10
C ALA A 71 -3.72 5.14 6.71
N LYS A 72 -2.73 4.24 6.64
CA LYS A 72 -2.37 3.52 5.40
C LYS A 72 -2.93 2.10 5.46
N ILE A 73 -3.61 1.67 4.40
CA ILE A 73 -4.27 0.36 4.33
C ILE A 73 -3.92 -0.30 2.99
N PRO A 74 -3.57 -1.60 2.95
CA PRO A 74 -3.40 -2.32 1.70
C PRO A 74 -4.69 -2.27 0.87
N VAL A 75 -4.59 -1.97 -0.43
CA VAL A 75 -5.76 -1.86 -1.32
C VAL A 75 -6.54 -3.18 -1.38
N ALA A 76 -5.85 -4.31 -1.24
CA ALA A 76 -6.48 -5.65 -1.18
C ALA A 76 -7.49 -5.79 -0.03
N GLU A 77 -7.33 -5.03 1.06
CA GLU A 77 -8.21 -5.09 2.24
C GLU A 77 -9.32 -4.03 2.20
N MET A 78 -9.36 -3.17 1.17
CA MET A 78 -10.30 -2.04 1.09
C MET A 78 -11.66 -2.42 0.49
N PHE A 79 -11.81 -3.62 -0.07
CA PHE A 79 -13.09 -4.09 -0.60
C PHE A 79 -14.15 -4.18 0.51
N GLY A 80 -15.35 -3.66 0.24
CA GLY A 80 -16.44 -3.61 1.22
C GLY A 80 -16.18 -2.66 2.40
N PHE A 81 -15.32 -1.65 2.23
CA PHE A 81 -15.05 -0.66 3.29
C PHE A 81 -16.23 0.30 3.55
N ALA A 82 -17.00 0.64 2.52
CA ALA A 82 -18.13 1.57 2.61
C ALA A 82 -19.47 0.89 2.93
N SER A 83 -19.49 -0.43 3.12
CA SER A 83 -20.68 -1.25 3.30
C SER A 83 -21.01 -1.51 4.76
#